data_AF-A0A821LW69-F1
#
_entry.id   AF-A0A821LW69-F1
#
_cell.length_a   1.000
_cell.length_b   1.000
_cell.length_c   1.000
_cell.angle_alpha   90.00
_cell.angle_beta   90.00
_cell.angle_gamma   90.00
#
_symmetry.space_group_name_H-M   'P 1'
#
loop_
_entity.id
_entity.type
_entity.pdbx_description
1 polymer ?
#
loop_
_entity_poly.entity_id
_entity_poly.type
_entity_poly.pdbx_seq_one_letter_code
_entity_poly.pdbx_strand_id
1 'polypeptide(L)'
;IESYLEERCYPWLYPHGKGGEADPERPLQINLRDYYKQRLKSADNRWQKDPTWIFRALNLLQREDLCRSVNYHFSCSNASDIGMVIRGSSAFWDKARRHLRSMYATLGKPFIFLSINLQDDVEFLTNINPEKFGSTCNPNWEAIDSLSDDEYLMLANENPAIVARM
;
A
#
# COMPACT_ATOMS: atom_id res chain seq x y z
N ILE A 1 10.76 -19.30 -5.25
CA ILE A 1 10.87 -20.01 -3.95
C ILE A 1 11.47 -21.37 -4.28
N GLU A 2 12.57 -21.74 -3.65
CA GLU A 2 13.21 -23.03 -3.89
C GLU A 2 12.27 -24.16 -3.46
N SER A 3 12.10 -25.18 -4.31
CA SER A 3 11.22 -26.31 -4.00
C SER A 3 11.79 -27.13 -2.84
N TYR A 4 10.89 -27.64 -1.98
CA TYR A 4 11.23 -28.50 -0.84
C TYR A 4 12.14 -27.89 0.24
N LEU A 5 12.23 -26.56 0.31
CA LEU A 5 13.14 -25.88 1.24
C LEU A 5 12.79 -26.14 2.70
N GLU A 6 11.50 -26.15 3.04
CA GLU A 6 11.03 -26.41 4.39
C GLU A 6 11.31 -27.84 4.83
N GLU A 7 11.04 -28.82 3.95
CA GLU A 7 11.25 -30.24 4.21
C GLU A 7 12.73 -30.56 4.44
N ARG A 8 13.63 -29.86 3.73
CA ARG A 8 15.08 -29.98 3.92
C ARG A 8 15.57 -29.32 5.21
N CYS A 9 14.95 -28.22 5.63
CA CYS A 9 15.31 -27.53 6.88
C CYS A 9 14.81 -28.27 8.13
N TYR A 10 13.67 -28.96 8.04
CA TYR A 10 13.04 -29.64 9.19
C TYR A 10 12.75 -31.13 8.89
N PRO A 11 13.78 -31.95 8.61
CA PRO A 11 13.58 -33.34 8.21
C PRO A 11 12.84 -34.18 9.26
N TRP A 12 12.92 -33.83 10.55
CA TRP A 12 12.17 -34.49 11.63
C TRP A 12 10.66 -34.18 11.62
N LEU A 13 10.25 -33.03 11.06
CA LEU A 13 8.85 -32.68 10.86
C LEU A 13 8.28 -33.27 9.56
N TYR A 14 9.15 -33.55 8.59
CA TYR A 14 8.79 -34.11 7.27
C TYR A 14 9.52 -35.43 7.00
N PRO A 15 9.18 -36.54 7.69
CA PRO A 15 9.83 -37.84 7.48
C PRO A 15 9.76 -38.37 6.04
N HIS A 16 8.74 -37.94 5.29
CA HIS A 16 8.54 -38.33 3.89
C HIS A 16 9.10 -37.31 2.89
N GLY A 17 9.66 -36.19 3.35
CA GLY A 17 10.20 -35.13 2.49
C GLY A 17 9.17 -34.45 1.58
N LYS A 18 7.88 -34.54 1.92
CA LYS A 18 6.75 -34.01 1.13
C LYS A 18 5.80 -33.20 2.00
N GLY A 19 5.00 -32.35 1.37
CA GLY A 19 3.91 -31.62 2.00
C GLY A 19 4.32 -30.33 2.70
N GLY A 20 5.45 -29.74 2.34
CA GLY A 20 5.87 -28.40 2.77
C GLY A 20 5.05 -27.27 2.14
N GLU A 21 5.46 -26.04 2.41
CA GLU A 21 4.76 -24.83 1.95
C GLU A 21 4.73 -24.69 0.42
N ALA A 22 5.83 -25.05 -0.24
CA ALA A 22 6.05 -24.88 -1.67
C ALA A 22 6.05 -26.21 -2.43
N ASP A 23 5.33 -27.21 -1.93
CA ASP A 23 5.22 -28.54 -2.55
C ASP A 23 4.46 -28.46 -3.88
N PRO A 24 5.13 -28.73 -5.03
CA PRO A 24 4.48 -28.70 -6.34
C PRO A 24 3.52 -29.87 -6.55
N GLU A 25 3.66 -30.98 -5.81
CA GLU A 25 2.82 -32.18 -5.94
C GLU A 25 1.48 -32.03 -5.18
N ARG A 26 1.27 -30.93 -4.44
CA ARG A 26 0.04 -30.73 -3.68
C ARG A 26 -1.18 -30.54 -4.62
N PRO A 27 -2.28 -31.30 -4.44
CA PRO A 27 -3.47 -31.19 -5.29
C PRO A 27 -4.15 -29.81 -5.29
N LEU A 28 -4.06 -29.10 -4.16
CA LEU A 28 -4.64 -27.78 -3.95
C LEU A 28 -3.57 -26.84 -3.42
N GLN A 29 -3.23 -25.83 -4.22
CA GLN A 29 -2.32 -24.78 -3.81
C GLN A 29 -3.03 -23.89 -2.80
N ILE A 30 -2.52 -23.89 -1.57
CA ILE A 30 -3.06 -23.13 -0.45
C ILE A 30 -2.19 -21.92 -0.17
N ASN A 31 -2.82 -20.84 0.27
CA ASN A 31 -2.10 -19.63 0.63
C ASN A 31 -1.19 -19.89 1.85
N LEU A 32 -0.07 -19.15 1.94
CA LEU A 32 0.96 -19.34 2.97
C LEU A 32 0.36 -19.27 4.39
N ARG A 33 -0.51 -18.29 4.63
CA ARG A 33 -1.24 -18.12 5.90
C ARG A 33 -2.15 -19.31 6.23
N ASP A 34 -2.85 -19.86 5.24
CA ASP A 34 -3.73 -21.01 5.44
C ASP A 34 -2.93 -22.30 5.66
N TYR A 35 -1.79 -22.44 4.99
CA TYR A 35 -0.83 -23.53 5.22
C TYR A 35 -0.35 -23.58 6.67
N TYR A 36 0.20 -22.47 7.17
CA TYR A 36 0.70 -22.41 8.55
C TYR A 36 -0.42 -22.57 9.58
N LYS A 37 -1.59 -21.97 9.32
CA LYS A 37 -2.78 -22.13 10.17
C LYS A 37 -3.24 -23.58 10.23
N GLN A 38 -3.21 -24.30 9.10
CA GLN A 38 -3.57 -25.72 9.04
C GLN A 38 -2.62 -26.56 9.89
N ARG A 39 -1.31 -26.33 9.82
CA ARG A 39 -0.29 -27.06 10.61
C ARG A 39 -0.32 -26.73 12.10
N LEU A 40 -0.63 -25.48 12.44
CA LEU A 40 -0.81 -25.08 13.84
C LEU A 40 -2.11 -25.62 14.46
N LYS A 41 -3.13 -25.90 13.64
CA LYS A 41 -4.43 -26.43 14.08
C LYS A 41 -4.62 -27.91 13.79
N SER A 42 -3.62 -28.58 13.21
CA SER A 42 -3.71 -30.01 12.94
C SER A 42 -3.73 -30.79 14.25
N ALA A 43 -4.39 -31.95 14.24
CA ALA A 43 -4.35 -32.90 15.35
C ALA A 43 -2.92 -33.39 15.64
N ASP A 44 -2.05 -33.37 14.62
CA ASP A 44 -0.63 -33.60 14.81
C ASP A 44 0.06 -32.35 15.37
N ASN A 45 0.58 -32.48 16.59
CA ASN A 45 1.19 -31.40 17.36
C ASN A 45 2.71 -31.28 17.13
N ARG A 46 3.32 -32.04 16.20
CA ARG A 46 4.77 -31.95 15.92
C ARG A 46 5.20 -30.53 15.60
N TRP A 47 4.47 -29.86 14.70
CA TRP A 47 4.73 -28.48 14.29
C TRP A 47 4.52 -27.46 15.42
N GLN A 48 3.57 -27.71 16.31
CA GLN A 48 3.30 -26.83 17.46
C GLN A 48 4.37 -26.93 18.56
N LYS A 49 5.09 -28.06 18.63
CA LYS A 49 6.13 -28.29 19.63
C LYS A 49 7.50 -27.78 19.21
N ASP A 50 7.71 -27.51 17.92
CA ASP A 50 9.00 -27.06 17.39
C ASP A 50 9.08 -25.52 17.36
N PRO A 51 9.81 -24.87 18.29
CA PRO A 51 9.89 -23.41 18.32
C PRO A 51 10.62 -22.84 17.10
N THR A 52 11.62 -23.55 16.57
CA THR A 52 12.42 -23.10 15.42
C THR A 52 11.57 -23.01 14.17
N TRP A 53 10.66 -23.96 13.98
CA TRP A 53 9.69 -23.96 12.89
C TRP A 53 8.66 -22.84 13.08
N ILE A 54 8.14 -22.63 14.30
CA ILE A 54 7.19 -21.55 14.60
C ILE A 54 7.80 -20.17 14.32
N PHE A 55 9.05 -19.94 14.73
CA PHE A 55 9.72 -18.66 14.46
C PHE A 55 9.93 -18.41 12.98
N ARG A 56 10.28 -19.44 12.21
CA ARG A 56 10.37 -19.35 10.75
C ARG A 56 9.00 -19.03 10.14
N ALA A 57 7.95 -19.74 10.54
CA ALA A 57 6.59 -19.51 10.08
C ALA A 57 6.14 -18.05 10.33
N LEU A 58 6.39 -17.55 11.54
CA LEU A 58 6.10 -16.16 11.91
C LEU A 58 6.88 -15.16 11.05
N ASN A 59 8.18 -15.39 10.84
CA ASN A 59 9.00 -14.51 10.01
C ASN A 59 8.50 -14.44 8.56
N LEU A 60 8.14 -15.58 7.98
CA LEU A 60 7.62 -15.65 6.62
C LEU A 60 6.27 -14.95 6.48
N LEU A 61 5.36 -15.15 7.45
CA LEU A 61 4.08 -14.44 7.47
C LEU A 61 4.26 -12.94 7.66
N GLN A 62 5.16 -12.52 8.54
CA GLN A 62 5.48 -11.10 8.73
C GLN A 62 6.06 -10.48 7.47
N ARG A 63 6.94 -11.20 6.76
CA ARG A 63 7.49 -10.74 5.48
C ARG A 63 6.40 -10.64 4.41
N GLU A 64 5.49 -11.61 4.35
CA GLU A 64 4.35 -11.55 3.42
C GLU A 64 3.42 -10.37 3.76
N ASP A 65 3.09 -10.19 5.04
CA ASP A 65 2.26 -9.08 5.53
C ASP A 65 2.96 -7.72 5.30
N LEU A 66 4.28 -7.64 5.48
CA LEU A 66 5.11 -6.48 5.13
C LEU A 66 5.01 -6.21 3.63
N CYS A 67 5.28 -7.19 2.77
CA CYS A 67 5.13 -7.04 1.33
C CYS A 67 3.71 -6.63 0.93
N ARG A 68 2.67 -7.18 1.57
CA ARG A 68 1.27 -6.77 1.33
C ARG A 68 1.00 -5.35 1.80
N SER A 69 1.53 -4.94 2.94
CA SER A 69 1.36 -3.60 3.52
C SER A 69 2.15 -2.52 2.79
N VAL A 70 3.29 -2.89 2.20
CA VAL A 70 4.16 -2.03 1.38
C VAL A 70 3.58 -1.89 -0.04
N ASN A 71 2.76 -2.83 -0.50
CA ASN A 71 2.08 -2.77 -1.78
C ASN A 71 0.68 -2.12 -1.69
N TYR A 72 0.60 -0.88 -1.18
CA TYR A 72 -0.34 0.09 -1.76
C TYR A 72 0.42 0.91 -2.80
N HIS A 73 0.99 0.22 -3.80
CA HIS A 73 1.49 0.91 -4.97
C HIS A 73 0.27 1.39 -5.74
N PHE A 74 0.12 2.71 -5.87
CA PHE A 74 -0.64 3.25 -6.98
C PHE A 74 0.14 2.90 -8.24
N SER A 75 -0.08 1.70 -8.79
CA SER A 75 0.20 1.43 -10.20
C SER A 75 -0.90 2.13 -10.98
N CYS A 76 -0.79 3.44 -11.04
CA CYS A 76 -1.43 4.20 -12.06
C CYS A 76 -0.67 3.89 -13.33
N SER A 77 -1.23 3.05 -14.20
CA SER A 77 -0.66 2.82 -15.53
C SER A 77 -0.46 4.12 -16.31
N ASN A 78 -1.19 5.18 -15.92
CA ASN A 78 -1.01 6.56 -16.36
C ASN A 78 -1.12 7.49 -15.13
N ALA A 79 -0.24 8.49 -15.03
CA ALA A 79 -0.27 9.51 -13.97
C ALA A 79 -1.62 10.27 -13.88
N SER A 80 -2.43 10.24 -14.94
CA SER A 80 -3.76 10.86 -15.03
C SER A 80 -4.83 10.23 -14.12
N ASP A 81 -4.64 8.98 -13.65
CA ASP A 81 -5.66 8.29 -12.85
C ASP A 81 -5.51 8.55 -11.33
N ILE A 82 -4.40 9.17 -10.91
CA ILE A 82 -4.21 9.62 -9.52
C ILE A 82 -5.12 10.82 -9.27
N GLY A 83 -6.00 10.73 -8.27
CA GLY A 83 -6.99 11.78 -8.00
C GLY A 83 -8.19 11.76 -8.95
N MET A 84 -8.48 10.63 -9.61
CA MET A 84 -9.77 10.42 -10.26
C MET A 84 -10.92 10.59 -9.26
N VAL A 85 -11.92 11.39 -9.64
CA VAL A 85 -13.13 11.55 -8.85
C VAL A 85 -13.81 10.18 -8.81
N ILE A 86 -13.95 9.60 -7.61
CA ILE A 86 -14.70 8.35 -7.43
C ILE A 86 -16.09 8.59 -8.03
N ARG A 87 -16.48 7.83 -9.05
CA ARG A 87 -17.82 7.99 -9.61
C ARG A 87 -18.81 7.30 -8.68
N GLY A 88 -19.85 8.02 -8.27
CA GLY A 88 -20.86 7.51 -7.35
C GLY A 88 -22.20 8.20 -7.56
N SER A 89 -23.29 7.44 -7.38
CA SER A 89 -24.63 8.01 -7.32
C SER A 89 -24.82 8.83 -6.04
N SER A 90 -25.82 9.73 -6.00
CA SER A 90 -26.12 10.49 -4.78
C SER A 90 -26.34 9.58 -3.56
N ALA A 91 -27.03 8.46 -3.75
CA ALA A 91 -27.28 7.49 -2.69
C ALA A 91 -25.99 6.82 -2.16
N PHE A 92 -25.05 6.50 -3.04
CA PHE A 92 -23.73 6.00 -2.65
C PHE A 92 -22.99 7.03 -1.79
N TRP A 93 -22.96 8.29 -2.23
CA TRP A 93 -22.27 9.36 -1.52
C TRP A 93 -22.89 9.69 -0.17
N ASP A 94 -24.22 9.66 -0.05
CA ASP A 94 -24.90 9.87 1.22
C ASP A 94 -24.62 8.75 2.22
N LYS A 95 -24.47 7.50 1.73
CA LYS A 95 -24.06 6.37 2.57
C LYS A 95 -22.61 6.53 3.03
N ALA A 96 -21.69 6.84 2.11
CA ALA A 96 -20.28 7.06 2.43
C ALA A 96 -20.08 8.21 3.44
N ARG A 97 -20.80 9.32 3.25
CA ARG A 97 -20.79 10.48 4.17
C ARG A 97 -21.28 10.10 5.57
N ARG A 98 -22.39 9.35 5.66
CA ARG A 98 -22.91 8.86 6.96
C ARG A 98 -21.91 7.94 7.65
N HIS A 99 -21.25 7.08 6.89
CA HIS A 99 -20.25 6.18 7.42
C HIS A 99 -19.03 6.93 7.96
N LEU A 100 -18.53 7.93 7.23
CA LEU A 100 -17.44 8.80 7.70
C LEU A 100 -17.81 9.58 8.96
N ARG A 101 -19.04 10.11 9.04
CA ARG A 101 -19.52 10.78 10.27
C ARG A 101 -19.57 9.83 11.46
N SER A 102 -20.02 8.59 11.25
CA SER A 102 -20.02 7.55 12.29
C SER A 102 -18.61 7.20 12.75
N MET A 103 -17.66 7.05 11.82
CA MET A 103 -16.26 6.83 12.16
C MET A 103 -15.67 8.00 12.94
N TYR A 104 -15.94 9.25 12.52
CA TYR A 104 -15.44 10.43 13.21
C TYR A 104 -15.97 10.51 14.66
N ALA A 105 -17.25 10.22 14.86
CA ALA A 105 -17.86 10.24 16.18
C ALA A 105 -17.31 9.15 17.11
N THR A 106 -16.96 7.99 16.57
CA THR A 106 -16.50 6.83 17.36
C THR A 106 -14.99 6.82 17.58
N LEU A 107 -14.20 7.19 16.57
CA LEU A 107 -12.74 7.07 16.56
C LEU A 107 -12.02 8.43 16.68
N GLY A 108 -12.75 9.54 16.57
CA GLY A 108 -12.19 10.89 16.59
C GLY A 108 -11.70 11.35 15.21
N LYS A 109 -10.93 12.45 15.20
CA LYS A 109 -10.44 13.07 13.96
C LYS A 109 -9.50 12.10 13.22
N PRO A 110 -9.80 11.72 11.97
CA PRO A 110 -8.89 10.88 11.21
C PRO A 110 -7.60 11.65 10.95
N PHE A 111 -6.48 10.96 11.08
CA PHE A 111 -5.18 11.44 10.60
C PHE A 111 -4.77 10.55 9.42
N ILE A 112 -4.37 11.18 8.32
CA ILE A 112 -3.84 10.47 7.16
C ILE A 112 -2.36 10.78 7.13
N PHE A 113 -1.54 9.74 7.22
CA PHE A 113 -0.10 9.84 6.99
C PHE A 113 0.19 9.35 5.57
N LEU A 114 0.78 10.21 4.76
CA LEU A 114 1.17 9.90 3.40
C LEU A 114 2.68 10.09 3.27
N SER A 115 3.40 9.02 2.99
CA SER A 115 4.81 9.06 2.58
C SER A 115 4.88 8.81 1.09
N ILE A 116 5.24 9.84 0.32
CA ILE A 116 5.47 9.71 -1.12
C ILE A 116 6.98 9.53 -1.31
N ASN A 117 7.39 8.46 -1.99
CA ASN A 117 8.74 8.30 -2.48
C ASN A 117 8.72 8.48 -4.00
N LEU A 118 9.24 9.59 -4.49
CA LEU A 118 9.37 9.90 -5.91
C LEU A 118 10.79 9.54 -6.32
N GLN A 119 10.98 8.28 -6.69
CA GLN A 119 12.23 7.79 -7.23
C GLN A 119 12.10 7.84 -8.75
N ASP A 120 12.45 8.99 -9.31
CA ASP A 120 12.70 9.29 -10.74
C ASP A 120 11.60 9.91 -11.62
N ASP A 121 10.37 10.17 -11.14
CA ASP A 121 9.33 10.85 -11.95
C ASP A 121 8.94 12.24 -11.42
N VAL A 122 9.71 13.27 -11.79
CA VAL A 122 9.29 14.69 -11.63
C VAL A 122 8.05 14.98 -12.48
N GLU A 123 7.80 14.18 -13.53
CA GLU A 123 6.62 14.25 -14.37
C GLU A 123 5.30 13.99 -13.62
N PHE A 124 5.33 13.31 -12.47
CA PHE A 124 4.13 13.10 -11.68
C PHE A 124 3.55 14.43 -11.19
N LEU A 125 4.39 15.34 -10.66
CA LEU A 125 3.96 16.64 -10.16
C LEU A 125 3.52 17.58 -11.29
N THR A 126 4.16 17.49 -12.45
CA THR A 126 3.76 18.26 -13.62
C THR A 126 2.47 17.74 -14.25
N ASN A 127 2.09 16.47 -14.06
CA ASN A 127 0.83 15.89 -14.54
C ASN A 127 -0.37 16.09 -13.61
N ILE A 128 -0.18 16.64 -12.41
CA ILE A 128 -1.29 17.06 -11.55
C ILE A 128 -2.01 18.21 -12.25
N ASN A 129 -3.23 17.97 -12.73
CA ASN A 129 -4.01 18.97 -13.45
C ASN A 129 -4.46 20.11 -12.48
N PRO A 130 -3.90 21.33 -12.61
CA PRO A 130 -4.20 22.45 -11.70
C PRO A 130 -5.66 22.92 -11.80
N GLU A 131 -6.31 22.76 -12.97
CA GLU A 131 -7.71 23.14 -13.17
C GLU A 131 -8.66 22.32 -12.30
N LYS A 132 -8.29 21.06 -12.02
CA LYS A 132 -9.09 20.14 -11.18
C LYS A 132 -9.00 20.49 -9.70
N PHE A 133 -7.95 21.19 -9.28
CA PHE A 133 -7.73 21.66 -7.91
C PHE A 133 -8.07 23.15 -7.72
N GLY A 134 -8.62 23.81 -8.76
CA GLY A 134 -9.27 25.11 -8.64
C GLY A 134 -8.40 26.34 -8.88
N SER A 135 -7.14 26.19 -9.32
CA SER A 135 -6.32 27.35 -9.69
C SER A 135 -6.57 27.75 -11.14
N THR A 136 -7.48 28.71 -11.35
CA THR A 136 -7.78 29.31 -12.67
C THR A 136 -6.74 30.34 -13.13
N CYS A 137 -5.70 30.58 -12.33
CA CYS A 137 -4.60 31.48 -12.67
C CYS A 137 -3.55 30.69 -13.44
N ASN A 138 -3.49 30.91 -14.77
CA ASN A 138 -2.30 30.64 -15.56
C ASN A 138 -1.37 31.85 -15.35
N PRO A 139 -0.36 31.79 -14.47
CA PRO A 139 0.49 32.95 -14.25
C PRO A 139 1.28 33.19 -15.52
N ASN A 140 1.38 34.45 -15.94
CA ASN A 140 2.31 34.80 -17.00
C ASN A 140 3.74 34.54 -16.47
N TRP A 141 4.35 33.45 -16.93
CA TRP A 141 5.55 32.86 -16.35
C TRP A 141 6.78 33.76 -16.47
N GLU A 142 6.83 34.64 -17.48
CA GLU A 142 7.87 35.68 -17.64
C GLU A 142 7.85 36.76 -16.55
N ALA A 143 6.72 36.92 -15.83
CA ALA A 143 6.58 37.94 -14.79
C ALA A 143 7.00 37.46 -13.39
N ILE A 144 7.10 36.15 -13.15
CA ILE A 144 7.40 35.60 -11.82
C ILE A 144 8.87 35.81 -11.45
N ASP A 145 9.79 35.66 -12.41
CA ASP A 145 11.24 35.88 -12.20
C ASP A 145 11.57 37.35 -11.84
N SER A 146 10.59 38.26 -12.00
CA SER A 146 10.70 39.67 -11.64
C SER A 146 10.01 40.04 -10.32
N LEU A 147 9.37 39.08 -9.63
CA LEU A 147 8.71 39.33 -8.34
C LEU A 147 9.73 39.46 -7.21
N SER A 148 9.38 40.24 -6.19
CA SER A 148 10.15 40.27 -4.95
C SER A 148 9.96 38.98 -4.15
N ASP A 149 10.94 38.64 -3.32
CA ASP A 149 10.92 37.42 -2.48
C ASP A 149 9.66 37.33 -1.60
N ASP A 150 9.17 38.46 -1.10
CA ASP A 150 7.97 38.53 -0.27
C ASP A 150 6.69 38.23 -1.07
N GLU A 151 6.60 38.76 -2.29
CA GLU A 151 5.46 38.52 -3.20
C GLU A 151 5.46 37.07 -3.72
N TYR A 152 6.65 36.51 -3.97
CA TYR A 152 6.81 35.10 -4.30
C TYR A 152 6.36 34.19 -3.16
N LEU A 153 6.71 34.53 -1.92
CA LEU A 153 6.30 33.77 -0.74
C LEU A 153 4.78 33.79 -0.55
N MET A 154 4.14 34.95 -0.79
CA MET A 154 2.67 35.05 -0.77
C MET A 154 2.04 34.18 -1.84
N LEU A 155 2.55 34.22 -3.07
CA LEU A 155 2.08 33.37 -4.17
C LEU A 155 2.27 31.88 -3.86
N ALA A 156 3.40 31.49 -3.28
CA ALA A 156 3.70 30.10 -2.91
C ALA A 156 2.77 29.58 -1.81
N ASN A 157 2.38 30.44 -0.87
CA ASN A 157 1.43 30.09 0.18
C ASN A 157 0.00 29.99 -0.34
N GLU A 158 -0.39 30.87 -1.27
CA GLU A 158 -1.71 30.85 -1.89
C GLU A 158 -1.87 29.69 -2.89
N ASN A 159 -0.81 29.38 -3.65
CA ASN A 159 -0.82 28.40 -4.73
C ASN A 159 0.44 27.52 -4.75
N PRO A 160 0.62 26.63 -3.76
CA PRO A 160 1.84 25.83 -3.61
C PRO A 160 2.07 24.86 -4.78
N ALA A 161 1.00 24.37 -5.42
CA ALA A 161 1.08 23.46 -6.55
C ALA A 161 1.61 24.13 -7.84
N ILE A 162 1.40 25.44 -7.98
CA ILE A 162 1.88 26.21 -9.14
C ILE A 162 3.38 26.48 -9.00
N VAL A 163 3.84 26.81 -7.80
CA VAL A 163 5.25 27.09 -7.51
C VAL A 163 6.12 25.83 -7.61
N ALA A 164 5.61 24.68 -7.19
CA ALA A 164 6.34 23.41 -7.30
C ALA A 164 6.59 22.92 -8.75
N ARG A 165 6.03 23.60 -9.76
CA ARG A 165 6.28 23.33 -11.18
C ARG A 165 7.45 24.14 -11.77
N MET A 166 7.95 25.18 -11.10
CA MET A 166 9.19 25.88 -11.45
C MET A 166 10.40 25.00 -11.11
#